data_AF-A0A832PX12-F1
#
_entry.id   AF-A0A832PX12-F1
#
_cell.length_a   1.000
_cell.length_b   1.000
_cell.length_c   1.000
_cell.angle_alpha   90.00
_cell.angle_beta   90.00
_cell.angle_gamma   90.00
#
_symmetry.space_group_name_H-M   'P 1'
#
loop_
_entity.id
_entity.type
_entity.pdbx_description
1 polymer ?
#
loop_
_entity_poly.entity_id
_entity_poly.type
_entity_poly.pdbx_seq_one_letter_code
_entity_poly.pdbx_strand_id
1 'polypeptide(L)' 'MQLIVQNESFFLHILTEIKAGHQVIIPSKGNSMLPFIRPGTDEIELSPIDNNSIRKRNIVLAKTEEGNYVIHRIEKIDGD' A
#
# COMPACT_ATOMS: atom_id res chain seq x y z
N MET A 1 -18.64 -10.00 -11.09
CA MET A 1 -19.34 -9.20 -10.06
C MET A 1 -18.30 -8.26 -9.46
N GLN A 2 -18.52 -6.95 -9.52
CA GLN A 2 -17.58 -5.96 -8.97
C GLN A 2 -18.20 -5.35 -7.72
N LEU A 3 -17.57 -5.53 -6.56
CA LEU A 3 -17.98 -4.89 -5.32
C LEU A 3 -17.38 -3.48 -5.28
N ILE A 4 -18.21 -2.46 -5.14
CA ILE A 4 -17.75 -1.08 -4.94
C ILE A 4 -17.78 -0.79 -3.45
N VAL A 5 -16.60 -0.53 -2.88
CA VAL A 5 -16.42 -0.19 -1.46
C VAL A 5 -15.83 1.21 -1.37
N GLN A 6 -16.22 1.97 -0.35
CA GLN A 6 -15.61 3.27 -0.08
C GLN A 6 -14.15 3.07 0.35
N ASN A 7 -13.24 3.90 -0.20
CA ASN A 7 -11.81 3.79 0.08
C ASN A 7 -11.50 3.81 1.58
N GLU A 8 -12.18 4.67 2.34
CA GLU A 8 -11.94 4.78 3.78
C GLU A 8 -12.27 3.48 4.53
N SER A 9 -13.47 2.92 4.34
CA SER A 9 -13.83 1.62 4.95
C SER A 9 -12.90 0.49 4.51
N PHE A 10 -12.51 0.47 3.23
CA PHE A 10 -11.59 -0.52 2.68
C PHE A 10 -10.22 -0.48 3.36
N PHE A 11 -9.60 0.71 3.43
CA PHE A 11 -8.29 0.86 4.07
C PHE A 11 -8.34 0.72 5.59
N LEU A 12 -9.44 1.12 6.25
CA LEU A 12 -9.61 0.87 7.68
C LEU A 12 -9.58 -0.62 8.02
N HIS A 13 -10.22 -1.46 7.21
CA HIS A 13 -10.17 -2.91 7.38
C HIS A 13 -8.76 -3.47 7.16
N ILE A 14 -8.11 -3.09 6.05
CA ILE A 14 -6.70 -3.45 5.74
C ILE A 14 -5.77 -3.13 6.90
N LEU A 15 -5.85 -1.90 7.43
CA LEU A 15 -5.02 -1.46 8.54
C LEU A 15 -5.31 -2.24 9.83
N THR A 16 -6.56 -2.66 10.04
CA THR A 16 -6.94 -3.48 11.20
C THR A 16 -6.28 -4.86 11.13
N GLU A 17 -6.34 -5.52 9.97
CA GLU A 17 -5.70 -6.82 9.75
C GLU A 17 -4.18 -6.76 9.86
N ILE A 18 -3.55 -5.74 9.24
CA ILE A 18 -2.11 -5.53 9.34
C ILE A 18 -1.69 -5.28 10.80
N LYS A 19 -2.46 -4.51 11.57
CA LYS A 19 -2.18 -4.29 13.00
C LYS A 19 -2.34 -5.56 13.85
N ALA A 20 -3.19 -6.49 13.42
CA ALA A 20 -3.32 -7.80 14.05
C ALA A 20 -2.16 -8.75 13.72
N GLY A 21 -1.22 -8.34 12.86
CA GLY A 21 -0.08 -9.14 12.42
C GLY A 21 -0.34 -9.96 11.16
N HIS A 22 -1.49 -9.79 10.52
CA HIS A 22 -1.84 -10.51 9.30
C HIS A 22 -1.24 -9.86 8.04
N GLN A 23 -1.08 -10.68 7.01
CA GLN A 23 -0.82 -10.22 5.66
C GLN A 23 -2.15 -10.07 4.91
N VAL A 24 -2.22 -9.07 4.04
CA VAL A 24 -3.41 -8.82 3.21
C VAL A 24 -3.01 -8.62 1.76
N ILE A 25 -3.78 -9.22 0.85
CA ILE A 25 -3.58 -9.08 -0.59
C ILE A 25 -4.69 -8.19 -1.14
N ILE A 26 -4.29 -7.15 -1.88
CA ILE A 26 -5.21 -6.19 -2.49
C ILE A 26 -4.97 -6.07 -4.00
N PRO A 27 -6.03 -5.82 -4.80
CA PRO A 27 -5.85 -5.52 -6.21
C PRO A 27 -5.14 -4.18 -6.39
N SER A 28 -4.24 -4.10 -7.36
CA SER A 28 -3.63 -2.83 -7.74
C SER A 28 -4.59 -1.96 -8.56
N LYS A 29 -4.54 -0.65 -8.34
CA LYS A 29 -5.36 0.35 -9.05
C LYS A 29 -4.54 1.58 -9.39
N GLY A 30 -4.77 2.14 -10.58
CA GLY A 30 -4.09 3.34 -11.07
C GLY A 30 -2.79 3.04 -11.81
N ASN A 31 -2.27 4.06 -12.52
CA ASN A 31 -1.13 3.92 -13.42
C ASN A 31 0.16 4.54 -12.88
N SER A 32 0.13 5.12 -11.66
CA SER A 32 1.25 5.89 -11.09
C SER A 32 2.50 5.06 -10.85
N MET A 33 2.35 3.75 -10.63
CA MET A 33 3.44 2.84 -10.35
C MET A 33 3.89 2.02 -11.57
N LEU A 34 3.42 2.34 -12.77
CA LEU A 34 3.93 1.72 -13.98
C LEU A 34 5.42 2.08 -14.21
N PRO A 35 6.24 1.15 -14.71
CA PRO A 35 5.91 -0.22 -15.12
C PRO A 35 5.99 -1.28 -14.00
N PHE A 36 6.23 -0.87 -12.74
CA PHE A 36 6.52 -1.76 -11.61
C PHE A 36 5.30 -2.50 -11.07
N ILE A 37 4.14 -1.84 -11.01
CA ILE A 37 2.86 -2.44 -10.61
C ILE A 37 1.85 -2.20 -11.73
N ARG A 38 1.27 -3.28 -12.27
CA ARG A 38 0.39 -3.29 -13.43
C ARG A 38 -1.06 -3.51 -12.98
N PRO A 39 -1.92 -2.47 -13.04
CA PRO A 39 -3.32 -2.59 -12.63
C PRO A 39 -4.05 -3.66 -13.45
N GLY A 40 -4.83 -4.50 -12.76
CA GLY A 40 -5.59 -5.60 -13.36
C GLY A 40 -4.76 -6.85 -13.68
N THR A 41 -3.45 -6.85 -13.40
CA THR A 41 -2.59 -8.05 -13.49
C THR A 41 -1.90 -8.33 -12.17
N ASP A 42 -1.27 -7.31 -11.58
CA ASP A 42 -0.51 -7.47 -10.35
C ASP A 42 -1.41 -7.25 -9.13
N GLU A 43 -1.16 -8.03 -8.09
CA GLU A 43 -1.72 -7.84 -6.75
C GLU A 43 -0.62 -7.33 -5.81
N ILE A 44 -1.04 -6.65 -4.74
CA ILE A 44 -0.14 -6.08 -3.75
C ILE A 44 -0.37 -6.82 -2.44
N GLU A 45 0.66 -7.51 -1.98
CA GLU A 45 0.71 -8.08 -0.64
C GLU A 45 1.27 -7.03 0.34
N LEU A 46 0.52 -6.76 1.40
CA LEU A 46 0.91 -5.86 2.48
C LEU A 46 1.09 -6.65 3.77
N SER A 47 2.17 -6.34 4.49
CA SER A 47 2.52 -6.93 5.76
C SER A 47 2.76 -5.86 6.83
N PRO A 48 2.78 -6.23 8.12
CA PRO A 48 3.19 -5.33 9.19
C PRO A 48 4.60 -4.80 8.98
N ILE A 49 4.83 -3.55 9.37
CA ILE A 49 6.14 -2.91 9.29
C ILE A 49 7.12 -3.61 10.23
N ASP A 50 8.32 -3.89 9.71
CA ASP A 50 9.48 -4.39 10.43
C ASP A 50 10.69 -3.44 10.31
N ASN A 51 11.82 -3.83 10.92
CA ASN A 51 13.07 -3.06 10.92
C ASN A 51 13.67 -2.82 9.52
N ASN A 52 13.20 -3.52 8.48
CA ASN A 52 13.69 -3.41 7.12
C ASN A 52 12.69 -2.77 6.16
N SER A 53 11.49 -2.45 6.62
CA SER A 53 10.39 -1.97 5.80
C SER A 53 10.64 -0.55 5.28
N ILE A 54 11.21 0.33 6.11
CA ILE A 54 11.49 1.72 5.75
C ILE A 54 12.92 1.83 5.21
N ARG A 55 13.09 1.48 3.93
CA ARG A 55 14.37 1.57 3.20
C ARG A 55 14.17 2.13 1.81
N LYS A 56 15.18 2.83 1.30
CA LYS A 56 15.19 3.31 -0.09
C LYS A 56 14.88 2.16 -1.05
N ARG A 57 14.03 2.44 -2.04
CA ARG A 57 13.45 1.53 -3.04
C ARG A 57 12.37 0.57 -2.54
N ASN A 58 12.06 0.49 -1.25
CA ASN A 58 10.90 -0.30 -0.82
C ASN A 58 9.60 0.37 -1.25
N ILE A 59 8.58 -0.44 -1.54
CA ILE A 59 7.23 0.02 -1.84
C ILE A 59 6.43 -0.06 -0.54
N VAL A 60 5.76 1.03 -0.19
CA VAL A 60 4.99 1.15 1.06
C VAL A 60 3.59 1.69 0.81
N LEU A 61 2.66 1.29 1.66
CA LEU A 61 1.39 1.99 1.83
C LEU A 61 1.60 3.18 2.75
N ALA A 62 1.29 4.38 2.27
CA ALA A 62 1.37 5.62 3.03
C ALA A 62 0.01 6.33 3.04
N LYS A 63 -0.24 7.10 4.11
CA LYS A 63 -1.35 8.06 4.19
C LYS A 63 -0.79 9.46 4.01
N THR A 64 -1.28 10.20 3.02
CA THR A 64 -0.86 11.59 2.78
C THR A 64 -1.48 12.53 3.81
N GLU A 65 -0.97 13.75 3.90
CA GLU A 65 -1.52 14.79 4.77
C GLU A 65 -2.98 15.13 4.43
N GLU A 66 -3.35 15.02 3.14
CA GLU A 66 -4.72 15.17 2.64
C GLU A 66 -5.63 13.98 2.99
N GLY A 67 -5.09 12.94 3.64
CA GLY A 67 -5.84 11.77 4.09
C GLY A 67 -5.96 10.65 3.06
N ASN A 68 -5.37 10.79 1.88
CA ASN A 68 -5.40 9.79 0.81
C ASN A 68 -4.42 8.65 1.10
N TYR A 69 -4.78 7.42 0.73
CA TYR A 69 -3.90 6.26 0.80
C TYR A 69 -3.20 6.03 -0.54
N VAL A 70 -1.88 5.88 -0.53
CA VAL A 70 -1.06 5.72 -1.73
C VAL A 70 -0.04 4.59 -1.57
N ILE A 71 0.21 3.85 -2.65
CA ILE A 71 1.27 2.84 -2.74
C ILE A 71 2.41 3.44 -3.56
N HIS A 72 3.53 3.73 -2.92
CA HIS A 72 4.65 4.39 -3.58
C HIS A 72 6.00 3.82 -3.14
N ARG A 73 7.01 4.02 -3.98
CA ARG A 73 8.40 3.66 -3.69
C ARG A 73 9.07 4.76 -2.87
N ILE A 74 9.81 4.38 -1.83
CA ILE A 74 10.64 5.30 -1.05
C ILE A 74 11.85 5.69 -1.89
N GLU A 75 11.91 6.92 -2.39
CA GLU A 75 13.05 7.41 -3.18
C GLU A 75 14.17 8.02 -2.31
N LYS A 76 13.78 8.61 -1.18
CA LYS A 76 14.70 9.24 -0.23
C LYS A 76 14.16 9.06 1.19
N ILE A 77 15.07 8.88 2.14
CA ILE A 77 14.81 8.94 3.58
C ILE A 77 15.65 10.11 4.09
N ASP A 78 15.05 11.02 4.84
CA ASP A 78 15.80 12.13 5.41
C ASP A 78 16.68 11.63 6.57
N GLY A 79 17.97 11.98 6.52
CA GLY A 79 18.97 11.54 7.50
C GLY A 79 19.79 10.31 7.10
N ASP A 80 19.53 9.73 5.93
CA ASP A 80 20.34 8.67 5.29
C ASP A 80 21.35 9.26 4.29
#